data_AF-A0AAU2NMR9-F1
#
_entry.id   AF-A0AAU2NMR9-F1
#
_cell.length_a   1.000
_cell.length_b   1.000
_cell.length_c   1.000
_cell.angle_alpha   90.00
_cell.angle_beta   90.00
_cell.angle_gamma   90.00
#
_symmetry.space_group_name_H-M   'P 1'
#
loop_
_entity.id
_entity.type
_entity.pdbx_description
1 polymer ?
#
loop_
_entity_poly.entity_id
_entity_poly.type
_entity_poly.pdbx_seq_one_letter_code
_entity_poly.pdbx_strand_id
1 'polypeptide(L)' 'MALLDWRDSRHWAQKPAPCGVCDKPTNLRSDRGKPVHKVCAEQWTEQHQKPADQS' A
#
# COMPACT_ATOMS: atom_id res chain seq x y z
N MET A 1 5.64 13.47 4.75
CA MET A 1 5.12 12.09 4.62
C MET A 1 4.32 12.01 3.32
N ALA A 2 4.70 11.15 2.38
CA ALA A 2 3.83 10.86 1.23
C ALA A 2 2.69 9.98 1.73
N LEU A 3 1.58 10.62 2.13
CA LEU A 3 0.37 9.92 2.55
C LEU A 3 -0.25 9.28 1.31
N LEU A 4 -0.33 7.94 1.30
CA LEU A 4 -1.08 7.20 0.28
C LEU A 4 -2.54 7.70 0.32
N ASP A 5 -3.07 8.13 -0.83
CA ASP A 5 -4.46 8.59 -0.93
C ASP A 5 -5.39 7.37 -0.92
N TRP A 6 -5.83 6.96 0.27
CA TRP A 6 -6.76 5.84 0.42
C TRP A 6 -8.22 6.20 0.13
N ARG A 7 -8.51 7.45 -0.28
CA ARG A 7 -9.87 7.94 -0.50
C ARG A 7 -10.36 7.67 -1.92
N ASP A 8 -9.49 7.38 -2.87
CA ASP A 8 -9.90 7.00 -4.22
C ASP A 8 -10.47 5.56 -4.24
N SER A 9 -11.68 5.42 -4.76
CA SER A 9 -12.36 4.13 -4.91
C SER A 9 -11.59 3.16 -5.81
N ARG A 10 -10.66 3.65 -6.64
CA ARG A 10 -9.75 2.87 -7.49
C ARG A 10 -8.84 1.93 -6.71
N HIS A 11 -8.60 2.20 -5.42
CA HIS A 11 -7.80 1.33 -4.57
C HIS A 11 -8.56 0.07 -4.12
N TRP A 12 -9.87 -0.03 -4.37
CA TRP A 12 -10.66 -1.21 -4.02
C TRP A 12 -10.90 -2.13 -5.22
N ALA A 13 -10.32 -3.33 -5.19
CA ALA A 13 -10.58 -4.35 -6.20
C ALA A 13 -11.77 -5.23 -5.80
N GLN A 14 -12.59 -5.64 -6.79
CA GLN A 14 -13.67 -6.59 -6.55
C GLN A 14 -13.18 -7.97 -6.06
N LYS A 15 -12.00 -8.41 -6.52
CA LYS A 15 -11.43 -9.71 -6.13
C LYS A 15 -10.32 -9.52 -5.08
N PRO A 16 -10.37 -10.27 -3.96
CA PRO A 16 -9.27 -10.29 -3.00
C PRO A 16 -8.03 -10.92 -3.64
N ALA A 17 -6.86 -10.38 -3.31
CA ALA A 17 -5.56 -10.94 -3.68
C ALA A 17 -4.64 -10.96 -2.45
N PRO A 18 -3.61 -11.81 -2.41
CA PRO A 18 -2.69 -11.88 -1.28
C PRO A 18 -1.93 -10.55 -1.13
N CYS A 19 -1.88 -10.03 0.10
CA CYS A 19 -1.12 -8.85 0.45
C CYS A 19 0.38 -9.11 0.24
N GLY A 20 1.08 -8.23 -0.47
CA GLY A 20 2.53 -8.40 -0.72
C GLY A 20 3.45 -8.27 0.50
N VAL A 21 2.90 -8.03 1.71
CA VAL A 21 3.65 -7.87 2.96
C VAL A 21 3.35 -9.01 3.95
N CYS A 22 2.08 -9.41 4.08
CA CYS A 22 1.65 -10.40 5.08
C CYS A 22 0.93 -11.62 4.49
N ASP A 23 0.83 -11.71 3.16
CA ASP A 23 0.20 -12.77 2.37
C ASP A 23 -1.29 -13.02 2.65
N LYS A 24 -1.91 -12.26 3.56
CA LYS A 24 -3.35 -12.35 3.84
C LYS A 24 -4.18 -11.73 2.72
N PRO A 25 -5.39 -12.25 2.44
CA PRO A 25 -6.25 -11.71 1.39
C PRO A 25 -6.63 -10.25 1.68
N THR A 26 -6.54 -9.41 0.65
CA THR A 26 -6.96 -8.00 0.69
C THR A 26 -7.60 -7.60 -0.63
N ASN A 27 -8.67 -6.83 -0.54
CA ASN A 27 -9.25 -6.13 -1.69
C ASN A 27 -8.57 -4.78 -1.93
N LEU A 28 -7.84 -4.27 -0.94
CA LEU A 28 -7.17 -2.98 -1.00
C LEU A 28 -5.89 -3.07 -1.83
N ARG A 29 -5.68 -2.05 -2.66
CA ARG A 29 -4.53 -1.87 -3.55
C ARG A 29 -3.77 -0.61 -3.15
N SER A 30 -2.45 -0.67 -3.20
CA SER A 30 -1.57 0.50 -3.12
C SER A 30 -1.82 1.43 -4.30
N ASP A 31 -1.22 2.62 -4.26
CA ASP A 31 -1.19 3.59 -5.37
C ASP A 31 -0.74 2.95 -6.69
N ARG A 32 0.23 2.04 -6.63
CA ARG A 32 0.76 1.30 -7.78
C ARG A 32 -0.07 0.07 -8.19
N GLY A 33 -1.29 -0.09 -7.67
CA GLY A 33 -2.19 -1.21 -7.97
C GLY A 33 -1.82 -2.56 -7.32
N LYS A 34 -0.76 -2.62 -6.50
CA LYS A 34 -0.36 -3.86 -5.80
C LYS A 34 -1.28 -4.15 -4.60
N PRO A 35 -1.72 -5.40 -4.40
CA PRO A 35 -2.53 -5.77 -3.24
C PRO A 35 -1.76 -5.58 -1.94
N VAL A 36 -2.28 -4.74 -1.05
CA VAL A 36 -1.69 -4.47 0.26
C VAL A 36 -2.75 -3.94 1.22
N HIS A 37 -2.71 -4.34 2.49
CA HIS A 37 -3.52 -3.68 3.53
C HIS A 37 -2.97 -2.28 3.80
N LYS A 38 -3.83 -1.36 4.22
CA LYS A 38 -3.44 0.01 4.55
C LYS A 38 -2.27 0.03 5.55
N VAL A 39 -2.44 -0.67 6.67
CA VAL A 39 -1.43 -0.75 7.74
C VAL A 39 -0.14 -1.39 7.23
N CYS A 40 -0.22 -2.44 6.41
CA CYS A 40 0.97 -3.07 5.83
C CYS A 40 1.72 -2.12 4.88
N ALA A 41 1.01 -1.29 4.13
CA ALA A 41 1.63 -0.29 3.26
C ALA A 41 2.24 0.87 4.04
N GLU A 42 1.58 1.32 5.11
CA GLU A 42 2.11 2.33 6.04
C GLU A 42 3.38 1.80 6.70
N GLN A 43 3.34 0.61 7.30
CA GLN A 43 4.51 -0.04 7.91
C GLN A 43 5.65 -0.25 6.91
N TRP A 44 5.35 -0.71 5.70
CA TRP A 44 6.36 -0.87 4.65
C TRP A 44 7.00 0.48 4.29
N THR A 45 6.20 1.54 4.19
CA THR A 45 6.67 2.90 3.91
C THR A 45 7.51 3.47 5.05
N GLU A 46 7.14 3.22 6.31
CA GLU A 46 7.94 3.59 7.48
C GLU A 46 9.28 2.85 7.51
N GLN A 47 9.29 1.56 7.17
CA GLN A 47 10.50 0.73 7.12
C GLN A 47 11.40 1.03 5.91
N HIS A 48 10.81 1.41 4.77
CA HIS A 48 11.50 1.69 3.50
C HIS A 48 11.58 3.18 3.18
N GLN A 49 11.22 4.05 4.12
CA GLN A 49 11.58 5.46 4.10
C GLN A 49 13.10 5.55 4.24
N LYS A 50 13.81 5.30 3.13
CA LYS A 50 15.06 6.00 2.90
C LYS A 50 14.72 7.48 2.93
N PRO A 51 15.49 8.33 3.63
CA PRO A 51 15.40 9.76 3.39
C PRO A 51 15.51 9.93 1.87
N ALA A 52 14.49 10.54 1.28
CA ALA A 52 14.57 10.96 -0.10
C ALA A 52 15.86 11.77 -0.23
N ASP A 53 16.81 11.23 -0.99
CA ASP A 53 17.45 11.95 -2.08
C ASP A 53 17.19 13.46 -2.02
N GLN A 54 17.97 14.16 -1.19
CA GLN A 54 18.24 15.57 -1.40
C GLN A 54 19.30 15.60 -2.49
N SER A 55 18.90 15.81 -3.74
CA SER A 55 19.83 16.23 -4.79
C SER A 55 19.19 17.22 -5.74
#